data_AF-X1USY6-F1
#
_entry.id   AF-X1USY6-F1
#
_cell.length_a   1.000
_cell.length_b   1.000
_cell.length_c   1.000
_cell.angle_alpha   90.00
_cell.angle_beta   90.00
_cell.angle_gamma   90.00
#
_symmetry.space_group_name_H-M   'P 1'
#
loop_
_entity.id
_entity.type
_entity.pdbx_description
1 polymer ?
#
loop_
_entity_poly.entity_id
_entity_poly.type
_entity_poly.pdbx_seq_one_letter_code
_entity_poly.pdbx_strand_id
1 'polypeptide(L)'
;DCDYTLQLYHRFAPLVGNDSDLRKLYYNLLLPHSRFLRRVQRNGLYLNMSYIRVLREELQAKSDELTDEIVDILQPHWDAELYKKQTGAKTAGLTFLPTSNKQLAWMLFDRLRLVHRVRRKKALCVDKHVLESMRNLHPAIPK
;
A
#
# COMPACT_ATOMS: atom_id res chain seq x y z
N ASP A 1 1.83 30.73 -13.09
CA ASP A 1 3.01 29.84 -13.15
C ASP A 1 4.25 30.50 -13.73
N CYS A 2 4.20 31.12 -14.92
CA CYS A 2 5.36 31.78 -15.51
C CYS A 2 5.92 32.94 -14.66
N ASP A 3 5.05 33.81 -14.12
CA ASP A 3 5.45 34.93 -13.25
C ASP A 3 6.09 34.42 -11.93
N TYR A 4 5.42 33.49 -11.25
CA TYR A 4 5.99 32.83 -10.06
C TYR A 4 7.33 32.15 -10.35
N THR A 5 7.49 31.49 -11.50
CA THR A 5 8.75 30.83 -11.87
C THR A 5 9.88 31.84 -12.04
N LEU A 6 9.59 32.99 -12.66
CA LEU A 6 10.54 34.08 -12.85
C LEU A 6 10.94 34.71 -11.51
N GLN A 7 9.96 34.99 -10.63
CA GLN A 7 10.21 35.53 -9.29
C GLN A 7 11.05 34.56 -8.44
N LEU A 8 10.75 33.26 -8.48
CA LEU A 8 11.52 32.23 -7.78
C LEU A 8 12.95 32.14 -8.36
N TYR A 9 13.11 32.18 -9.68
CA TYR A 9 14.42 32.16 -10.31
C TYR A 9 15.30 33.32 -9.82
N HIS A 10 14.78 34.56 -9.82
CA HIS A 10 15.54 35.71 -9.35
C HIS A 10 15.89 35.63 -7.86
N ARG A 11 15.08 34.97 -7.04
CA ARG A 11 15.35 34.78 -5.62
C ARG A 11 16.38 33.69 -5.35
N PHE A 12 16.33 32.57 -6.07
CA PHE A 12 17.16 31.39 -5.79
C PHE A 12 18.44 31.30 -6.64
N ALA A 13 18.46 31.85 -7.85
CA ALA A 13 19.65 31.82 -8.69
C ALA A 13 20.88 32.48 -8.03
N PRO A 14 20.77 33.61 -7.31
CA PRO A 14 21.90 34.17 -6.58
C PRO A 14 22.39 33.26 -5.44
N LEU A 15 21.47 32.61 -4.72
CA LEU A 15 21.82 31.69 -3.63
C LEU A 15 22.58 30.47 -4.14
N VAL A 16 22.19 29.95 -5.31
CA VAL A 16 22.91 28.86 -6.00
C VAL A 16 24.24 29.34 -6.57
N GLY A 17 24.33 30.59 -7.03
CA GLY A 17 25.54 31.16 -7.62
C GLY A 17 26.64 31.48 -6.59
N ASN A 18 26.25 31.85 -5.37
CA ASN A 18 27.15 32.22 -4.28
C ASN A 18 27.80 31.02 -3.58
N ASP A 19 27.23 29.83 -3.72
CA ASP A 19 27.78 28.57 -3.20
C ASP A 19 28.40 27.76 -4.35
N SER A 20 29.71 27.50 -4.27
CA SER A 20 30.44 26.82 -5.33
C SER A 20 30.01 25.37 -5.55
N ASP A 21 29.58 24.68 -4.51
CA ASP A 21 29.21 23.27 -4.57
C ASP A 21 27.77 23.12 -5.07
N LEU A 22 26.86 23.98 -4.62
CA LEU A 22 25.50 24.05 -5.16
C LEU A 22 25.52 24.46 -6.64
N ARG A 23 26.36 25.41 -7.03
CA ARG A 23 26.52 25.80 -8.44
C ARG A 23 26.97 24.63 -9.30
N LYS A 24 27.99 23.88 -8.86
CA LYS A 24 28.46 22.67 -9.57
C LYS A 24 27.35 21.64 -9.67
N LEU A 25 26.64 21.33 -8.58
CA LEU A 25 25.54 20.38 -8.57
C LEU A 25 24.43 20.79 -9.55
N TYR A 26 24.01 22.05 -9.51
CA TYR A 26 22.91 22.54 -10.34
C TYR A 26 23.26 22.54 -11.83
N TYR A 27 24.40 23.12 -12.21
CA TYR A 27 24.77 23.27 -13.62
C TYR A 27 25.40 22.02 -14.24
N ASN A 28 26.17 21.25 -13.47
CA ASN A 28 26.90 20.10 -14.03
C ASN A 28 26.15 18.78 -13.88
N LEU A 29 25.20 18.67 -12.94
CA LEU A 29 24.42 17.45 -12.73
C LEU A 29 22.93 17.66 -13.02
N LEU A 30 22.25 18.55 -12.29
CA LEU A 30 20.79 18.63 -12.32
C LEU A 30 20.24 19.13 -13.66
N LEU A 31 20.81 20.20 -14.24
CA LEU A 31 20.40 20.71 -15.54
C LEU A 31 20.63 19.69 -16.67
N PRO A 32 21.81 19.06 -16.81
CA PRO A 32 22.02 17.97 -17.77
C PRO A 32 21.10 16.76 -17.52
N HIS A 33 20.90 16.38 -16.25
CA HIS A 33 20.05 15.26 -15.89
C HIS A 33 18.59 15.50 -16.26
N SER A 34 18.06 16.72 -16.10
CA SER A 34 16.69 17.03 -16.54
C SER A 34 16.50 16.82 -18.06
N ARG A 35 17.52 17.15 -18.87
CA ARG A 35 17.51 16.90 -20.32
C ARG A 35 17.57 15.41 -20.64
N PHE A 36 18.37 14.65 -19.90
CA PHE A 36 18.45 13.20 -20.02
C PHE A 36 17.11 12.53 -19.65
N LEU A 37 16.55 12.85 -18.48
CA LEU A 37 15.27 12.33 -18.02
C LEU A 37 14.15 12.66 -19.01
N ARG A 38 14.13 13.87 -19.59
CA ARG A 38 13.16 14.22 -20.63
C ARG A 38 13.23 13.28 -21.83
N ARG A 39 14.43 12.83 -22.23
CA ARG A 39 14.60 11.84 -23.32
C ARG A 39 14.10 10.46 -22.90
N VAL A 40 14.45 10.00 -21.70
CA VAL A 40 13.99 8.71 -21.17
C VAL A 40 12.47 8.69 -21.08
N GLN A 41 11.86 9.74 -20.53
CA GLN A 41 10.40 9.88 -20.41
C GLN A 41 9.72 9.90 -21.77
N ARG A 42 10.26 10.68 -22.73
CA ARG A 42 9.68 10.76 -24.08
C ARG A 42 9.77 9.43 -24.83
N ASN A 43 10.86 8.69 -24.63
CA ASN A 43 11.07 7.40 -25.30
C ASN A 43 10.27 6.28 -24.63
N GLY A 44 10.08 6.36 -23.31
CA GLY A 44 9.37 5.36 -22.54
C GLY A 44 10.08 3.99 -22.52
N LEU A 45 9.29 2.95 -22.25
CA LEU A 45 9.73 1.56 -22.22
C LEU A 45 8.75 0.72 -23.02
N TYR A 46 9.26 -0.22 -23.81
CA TYR A 46 8.42 -1.19 -24.49
C TYR A 46 7.94 -2.24 -23.50
N LEU A 47 6.63 -2.41 -23.40
CA LEU A 47 5.99 -3.39 -22.52
C LEU A 47 5.24 -4.41 -23.36
N ASN A 48 5.40 -5.69 -23.02
CA ASN A 48 4.61 -6.75 -23.61
C ASN A 48 3.20 -6.77 -23.00
N MET A 49 2.28 -6.02 -23.62
CA MET A 49 0.92 -5.85 -23.13
C MET A 49 0.09 -7.14 -23.15
N SER A 50 0.33 -8.05 -24.11
CA SER A 50 -0.38 -9.33 -24.16
C SER A 50 0.02 -10.22 -22.99
N TYR A 51 1.32 -10.30 -22.69
CA TYR A 51 1.81 -11.04 -21.52
C TYR A 51 1.29 -10.45 -20.21
N ILE A 52 1.30 -9.12 -20.06
CA ILE A 52 0.76 -8.45 -18.86
C ILE A 52 -0.73 -8.75 -18.66
N ARG A 53 -1.51 -8.86 -19.75
CA ARG A 53 -2.92 -9.20 -19.68
C ARG A 53 -3.14 -10.64 -19.20
N VAL A 54 -2.42 -11.60 -19.78
CA VAL A 54 -2.48 -13.01 -19.35
C VAL A 54 -2.09 -13.12 -17.87
N LEU A 55 -0.98 -12.48 -17.48
CA LEU A 55 -0.54 -12.48 -16.09
C LEU A 55 -1.56 -11.85 -15.13
N ARG A 56 -2.27 -10.80 -15.56
CA ARG A 56 -3.36 -10.20 -14.77
C ARG A 56 -4.49 -11.21 -14.56
N GLU A 57 -4.92 -11.89 -15.61
CA GLU A 57 -6.01 -12.87 -15.55
C GLU A 57 -5.64 -14.02 -14.60
N GLU A 58 -4.41 -14.55 -14.70
CA GLU A 58 -3.90 -15.59 -13.79
C GLU A 58 -3.82 -15.13 -12.32
N LEU A 59 -3.30 -13.93 -12.07
CA LEU A 59 -3.16 -13.40 -10.71
C LEU A 59 -4.50 -13.03 -10.10
N GLN A 60 -5.45 -12.54 -10.91
CA GLN A 60 -6.80 -12.24 -10.45
C GLN A 60 -7.52 -13.54 -10.04
N ALA A 61 -7.45 -14.58 -10.88
CA ALA A 61 -8.05 -15.88 -10.55
C ALA A 61 -7.52 -16.45 -9.24
N LYS A 62 -6.19 -16.41 -9.02
CA LYS A 62 -5.56 -16.83 -7.76
C LYS A 62 -5.98 -15.95 -6.58
N SER A 63 -6.10 -14.64 -6.78
CA SER A 63 -6.53 -13.72 -5.73
C SER A 63 -7.97 -13.98 -5.32
N ASP A 64 -8.85 -14.27 -6.27
CA ASP A 64 -10.25 -14.56 -6.03
C ASP A 64 -10.41 -15.90 -5.30
N GLU A 65 -9.73 -16.96 -5.77
CA GLU A 65 -9.67 -18.27 -5.11
C GLU A 65 -9.24 -18.16 -3.63
N LEU A 66 -8.13 -17.49 -3.36
CA LEU A 66 -7.66 -17.29 -1.98
C LEU A 66 -8.61 -16.43 -1.14
N THR A 67 -9.30 -15.48 -1.77
CA THR A 67 -10.28 -14.64 -1.05
C THR A 67 -11.49 -15.47 -0.66
N ASP A 68 -11.99 -16.30 -1.58
CA ASP A 68 -13.12 -17.20 -1.33
C ASP A 68 -12.78 -18.22 -0.24
N GLU A 69 -11.60 -18.82 -0.27
CA GLU A 69 -11.13 -19.71 0.81
C GLU A 69 -11.14 -19.02 2.19
N ILE A 70 -10.64 -17.77 2.27
CA ILE A 70 -10.63 -17.01 3.52
C ILE A 70 -12.06 -16.70 3.98
N VAL A 71 -12.94 -16.31 3.05
CA VAL A 71 -14.35 -16.03 3.35
C VAL A 71 -15.03 -17.30 3.85
N ASP A 72 -14.86 -18.43 3.20
CA ASP A 72 -15.49 -19.70 3.60
C ASP A 72 -15.10 -20.11 5.02
N ILE A 73 -13.84 -19.88 5.41
CA ILE A 73 -13.35 -20.18 6.76
C ILE A 73 -13.90 -19.19 7.80
N LEU A 74 -13.96 -17.89 7.48
CA LEU A 74 -14.24 -16.83 8.47
C LEU A 74 -15.70 -16.38 8.51
N GLN A 75 -16.46 -16.55 7.44
CA GLN A 75 -17.87 -16.14 7.32
C GLN A 75 -18.77 -16.74 8.41
N PRO A 76 -18.63 -18.01 8.84
CA PRO A 76 -19.42 -18.57 9.96
C PRO A 76 -19.20 -17.83 11.28
N HIS A 77 -18.05 -17.17 11.44
CA HIS A 77 -17.72 -16.40 12.63
C HIS A 77 -18.10 -14.93 12.53
N TRP A 78 -18.52 -14.46 11.35
CA TRP A 78 -18.90 -13.08 11.09
C TRP A 78 -20.27 -12.72 11.65
N ASP A 79 -20.29 -11.62 12.40
CA ASP A 79 -21.49 -11.02 12.93
C ASP A 79 -21.42 -9.51 12.69
N ALA A 80 -22.15 -9.05 11.68
CA ALA A 80 -22.17 -7.66 11.26
C ALA A 80 -22.71 -6.73 12.36
N GLU A 81 -23.68 -7.18 13.15
CA GLU A 81 -24.29 -6.37 14.21
C GLU A 81 -23.36 -6.25 15.41
N LEU A 82 -22.68 -7.34 15.79
CA LEU A 82 -21.66 -7.30 16.83
C LEU A 82 -20.48 -6.41 16.42
N TYR A 83 -20.01 -6.52 15.18
CA TYR A 83 -18.94 -5.67 14.65
C TYR A 83 -19.31 -4.18 14.75
N LYS A 84 -20.53 -3.79 14.32
CA LYS A 84 -21.00 -2.39 14.42
C LYS A 84 -21.01 -1.91 15.87
N LYS A 85 -21.54 -2.71 16.79
CA LYS A 85 -21.61 -2.37 18.22
C LYS A 85 -20.24 -2.17 18.85
N GLN A 86 -19.27 -3.01 18.51
CA GLN A 86 -17.94 -2.98 19.13
C GLN A 86 -17.00 -1.94 18.50
N THR A 87 -17.11 -1.71 17.18
CA THR A 87 -16.21 -0.78 16.47
C THR A 87 -16.80 0.62 16.26
N GLY A 88 -18.10 0.80 16.51
CA GLY A 88 -18.82 2.04 16.19
C GLY A 88 -18.99 2.29 14.69
N ALA A 89 -18.81 1.25 13.85
CA ALA A 89 -19.00 1.37 12.41
C ALA A 89 -20.47 1.63 12.06
N LYS A 90 -20.72 2.60 11.18
CA LYS A 90 -22.08 2.95 10.71
C LYS A 90 -22.72 1.83 9.89
N THR A 91 -21.91 1.10 9.13
CA THR A 91 -22.36 0.04 8.21
C THR A 91 -21.41 -1.13 8.28
N ALA A 92 -21.97 -2.33 8.20
CA ALA A 92 -21.25 -3.58 8.00
C ALA A 92 -22.13 -4.46 7.10
N GLY A 93 -21.53 -5.03 6.06
CA GLY A 93 -22.22 -5.91 5.12
C GLY A 93 -22.54 -7.26 5.77
N LEU A 94 -23.46 -8.00 5.16
CA LEU A 94 -23.78 -9.37 5.55
C LEU A 94 -22.59 -10.33 5.32
N THR A 95 -21.77 -10.05 4.30
CA THR A 95 -20.55 -10.80 4.00
C THR A 95 -19.34 -10.11 4.61
N PHE A 96 -18.43 -10.92 5.16
CA PHE A 96 -17.12 -10.49 5.62
C PHE A 96 -16.25 -10.04 4.43
N LEU A 97 -15.48 -8.96 4.60
CA LEU A 97 -14.56 -8.45 3.59
C LEU A 97 -13.10 -8.63 4.06
N PRO A 98 -12.39 -9.66 3.58
CA PRO A 98 -10.99 -9.92 3.95
C PRO A 98 -10.04 -8.77 3.59
N THR A 99 -10.37 -8.01 2.55
CA THR A 99 -9.61 -6.84 2.09
C THR A 99 -9.66 -5.66 3.06
N SER A 100 -10.61 -5.65 4.01
CA SER A 100 -10.73 -4.59 5.01
C SER A 100 -9.92 -4.92 6.25
N ASN A 101 -8.77 -4.25 6.41
CA ASN A 101 -7.90 -4.41 7.58
C ASN A 101 -8.64 -4.23 8.92
N LYS A 102 -9.68 -3.38 8.99
CA LYS A 102 -10.47 -3.18 10.20
C LYS A 102 -11.36 -4.38 10.52
N GLN A 103 -12.05 -4.92 9.52
CA GLN A 103 -12.90 -6.10 9.71
C GLN A 103 -12.04 -7.32 10.03
N LEU A 104 -10.91 -7.48 9.33
CA LEU A 104 -9.98 -8.57 9.56
C LEU A 104 -9.31 -8.47 10.94
N ALA A 105 -8.91 -7.27 11.40
CA ALA A 105 -8.36 -7.09 12.74
C ALA A 105 -9.37 -7.52 13.82
N TRP A 106 -10.60 -7.03 13.70
CA TRP A 106 -11.67 -7.36 14.62
C TRP A 106 -11.98 -8.86 14.61
N MET A 107 -12.03 -9.46 13.42
CA MET A 107 -12.28 -10.89 13.26
C MET A 107 -11.20 -11.73 13.97
N LEU A 108 -9.93 -11.44 13.73
CA LEU A 108 -8.83 -12.23 14.27
C LEU A 108 -8.65 -12.02 15.78
N PHE A 109 -8.74 -10.78 16.25
CA PHE A 109 -8.34 -10.42 17.62
C PHE A 109 -9.51 -10.27 18.59
N ASP A 110 -10.64 -9.71 18.17
CA ASP A 110 -11.79 -9.49 19.06
C ASP A 110 -12.74 -10.70 19.02
N ARG A 111 -13.04 -11.21 17.81
CA ARG A 111 -13.97 -12.32 17.61
C ARG A 111 -13.34 -13.69 17.89
N LEU A 112 -12.25 -14.01 17.20
CA LEU A 112 -11.53 -15.29 17.35
C LEU A 112 -10.52 -15.28 18.51
N ARG A 113 -10.23 -14.11 19.08
CA ARG A 113 -9.33 -13.94 20.24
C ARG A 113 -7.94 -14.54 20.04
N LEU A 114 -7.42 -14.48 18.82
CA LEU A 114 -6.07 -14.95 18.51
C LEU A 114 -5.03 -14.03 19.16
N VAL A 115 -4.03 -14.61 19.81
CA VAL A 115 -2.99 -13.86 20.51
C VAL A 115 -1.75 -13.77 19.64
N HIS A 116 -1.28 -12.56 19.35
CA HIS A 116 0.00 -12.34 18.66
C HIS A 116 1.14 -12.02 19.64
N ARG A 117 2.34 -12.53 19.36
CA ARG A 117 3.53 -12.34 20.22
C ARG A 117 4.20 -10.97 20.07
N VAL A 118 3.81 -10.19 19.06
CA VAL A 118 4.43 -8.90 18.75
C VAL A 118 3.94 -7.81 19.70
N ARG A 119 4.82 -7.26 20.55
CA ARG A 119 4.50 -6.07 21.37
C ARG A 119 4.65 -4.81 20.53
N ARG A 120 3.54 -4.15 20.16
CA ARG A 120 3.53 -2.81 19.53
C ARG A 120 2.54 -1.87 20.25
N LYS A 121 2.83 -0.55 20.20
CA LYS A 121 2.00 0.51 20.82
C LYS A 121 0.57 0.59 20.27
N LYS A 122 0.31 0.09 19.05
CA LYS A 122 -1.04 -0.15 18.51
C LYS A 122 -1.29 -1.66 18.52
N ALA A 123 -2.14 -2.11 19.45
CA ALA A 123 -2.31 -3.51 19.82
C ALA A 123 -3.17 -4.37 18.86
N LEU A 124 -3.62 -3.83 17.73
CA LEU A 124 -4.59 -4.48 16.82
C LEU A 124 -4.24 -4.16 15.37
N CYS A 125 -3.17 -4.75 14.84
CA CYS A 125 -2.68 -4.45 13.50
C CYS A 125 -2.50 -5.73 12.68
N VAL A 126 -3.07 -5.74 11.48
CA VAL A 126 -3.02 -6.87 10.55
C VAL A 126 -1.90 -6.67 9.52
N ASP A 127 -0.74 -6.23 9.99
CA ASP A 127 0.42 -6.10 9.14
C ASP A 127 0.96 -7.49 8.77
N LYS A 128 1.62 -7.57 7.61
CA LYS A 128 2.29 -8.80 7.15
C LYS A 128 3.14 -9.47 8.25
N HIS A 129 3.96 -8.69 8.95
CA HIS A 129 4.83 -9.21 10.03
C HIS A 129 4.03 -9.77 11.23
N VAL A 130 2.85 -9.21 11.54
CA VAL A 130 2.01 -9.72 12.64
C VAL A 130 1.38 -11.05 12.21
N LEU A 131 0.81 -11.10 11.01
CA LEU A 131 0.24 -12.33 10.45
C LEU A 131 1.29 -13.45 10.30
N GLU A 132 2.51 -13.12 9.90
CA GLU A 132 3.62 -14.07 9.81
C GLU A 132 3.96 -14.69 11.17
N SER A 133 3.92 -13.90 12.25
CA SER A 133 4.12 -14.40 13.62
C SER A 133 2.99 -15.32 14.11
N MET A 134 1.86 -15.33 13.40
CA MET A 134 0.65 -16.09 13.72
C MET A 134 0.40 -17.27 12.77
N ARG A 135 1.35 -17.59 11.89
CA ARG A 135 1.23 -18.73 10.96
C ARG A 135 0.93 -20.01 11.72
N ASN A 136 0.01 -20.81 11.15
CA ASN A 136 -0.46 -22.08 11.71
C ASN A 136 -1.26 -21.97 13.02
N LEU A 137 -1.58 -20.76 13.52
CA LEU A 137 -2.48 -20.61 14.67
C LEU A 137 -3.96 -20.80 14.29
N HIS A 138 -4.30 -20.52 13.03
CA HIS A 138 -5.66 -20.63 12.51
C HIS A 138 -5.63 -21.06 11.04
N PRO A 139 -6.59 -21.85 10.54
CA PRO A 139 -6.66 -22.25 9.13
C PRO A 139 -6.64 -21.08 8.14
N ALA A 140 -7.23 -19.94 8.52
CA ALA A 140 -7.20 -18.70 7.74
C ALA A 140 -5.82 -18.00 7.69
N ILE A 141 -4.82 -18.48 8.44
CA ILE A 141 -3.43 -18.00 8.40
C ILE A 141 -2.52 -19.19 8.06
N PRO A 142 -2.52 -19.62 6.78
CA PRO A 142 -1.75 -20.77 6.31
C PRO A 142 -0.23 -20.50 6.33
N LYS A 143 0.54 -21.53 5.98
CA LYS A 143 2.02 -21.54 6.00
C LYS A 143 2.66 -20.46 5.14
#